data_AF-A0A847UWM5-F1
#
_entry.id   AF-A0A847UWM5-F1
#
_cell.length_a   1.000
_cell.length_b   1.000
_cell.length_c   1.000
_cell.angle_alpha   90.00
_cell.angle_beta   90.00
_cell.angle_gamma   90.00
#
_symmetry.space_group_name_H-M   'P 1'
#
loop_
_entity.id
_entity.type
_entity.pdbx_description
1 polymer ?
#
loop_
_entity_poly.entity_id
_entity_poly.type
_entity_poly.pdbx_seq_one_letter_code
_entity_poly.pdbx_strand_id
1 'polypeptide(L)' 'MSQWIEMGKFKELDEAAKKEASRLAEYALDVALDPAQVIRFEEAEDGFLLLIDKDFYKFYQGI' A
#
# COMPACT_ATOMS: atom_id res chain seq x y z
N MET A 1 -1.61 10.41 14.58
CA MET A 1 -0.54 10.52 13.57
C MET A 1 -0.53 9.20 12.81
N SER A 2 -1.25 9.09 11.71
CA SER A 2 -1.28 7.84 10.93
C SER A 2 0.12 7.60 10.37
N GLN A 3 0.76 6.53 10.84
CA GLN A 3 2.08 6.13 10.37
C GLN A 3 1.88 5.30 9.12
N TRP A 4 2.29 5.84 7.99
CA TRP A 4 2.29 5.14 6.71
C TRP A 4 3.61 4.39 6.56
N ILE A 5 3.54 3.15 6.12
CA ILE A 5 4.66 2.25 5.90
C ILE A 5 4.92 2.14 4.40
N GLU A 6 6.16 2.38 4.00
CA GLU A 6 6.60 2.22 2.62
C GLU A 6 6.69 0.74 2.25
N MET A 7 5.89 0.33 1.26
CA MET A 7 5.90 -1.01 0.70
C MET A 7 6.75 -1.12 -0.56
N GLY A 8 6.92 -0.02 -1.28
CA GLY A 8 7.75 -0.01 -2.48
C GLY A 8 7.84 1.37 -3.14
N LYS A 9 8.85 1.51 -4.00
CA LYS A 9 9.07 2.69 -4.85
C LYS A 9 8.93 2.29 -6.31
N PHE A 10 8.19 3.09 -7.06
CA PHE A 10 7.92 2.88 -8.47
C PHE A 10 8.29 4.13 -9.24
N LYS A 11 8.94 3.99 -10.40
CA LYS A 11 9.25 5.17 -11.24
C LYS A 11 8.01 5.77 -11.89
N GLU A 12 7.01 4.92 -12.15
CA GLU A 12 5.76 5.25 -12.79
C GLU A 12 4.64 4.32 -12.29
N LEU A 13 3.38 4.73 -12.41
CA LEU A 13 2.21 3.90 -12.08
C LEU A 13 1.93 2.88 -13.20
N ASP A 14 2.92 2.03 -13.46
CA ASP A 14 2.85 0.97 -14.44
C ASP A 14 2.05 -0.25 -13.95
N GLU A 15 2.02 -1.29 -14.77
CA GLU A 15 1.36 -2.55 -14.45
C GLU A 15 1.96 -3.22 -13.20
N ALA A 16 3.24 -3.02 -12.89
CA ALA A 16 3.86 -3.57 -11.69
C ALA A 16 3.34 -2.85 -10.44
N ALA A 17 3.27 -1.52 -10.44
CA ALA A 17 2.70 -0.72 -9.37
C ALA A 17 1.23 -1.09 -9.12
N LYS A 18 0.43 -1.19 -10.19
CA LYS A 18 -0.99 -1.58 -10.09
C LYS A 18 -1.16 -2.99 -9.56
N LYS A 19 -0.37 -3.95 -10.04
CA LYS A 19 -0.45 -5.34 -9.58
C LYS A 19 -0.11 -5.46 -8.09
N GLU A 20 0.88 -4.71 -7.63
CA GLU A 20 1.25 -4.67 -6.22
C GLU A 20 0.13 -4.06 -5.36
N ALA A 21 -0.44 -2.93 -5.79
CA ALA A 21 -1.57 -2.33 -5.10
C ALA A 21 -2.81 -3.23 -5.08
N SER A 22 -3.12 -3.93 -6.19
CA SER A 22 -4.21 -4.90 -6.24
C SER A 22 -3.99 -6.05 -5.27
N ARG A 23 -2.76 -6.57 -5.17
CA ARG A 23 -2.42 -7.64 -4.21
C ARG A 23 -2.64 -7.17 -2.76
N LEU A 24 -2.22 -5.95 -2.45
CA LEU A 24 -2.46 -5.37 -1.13
C LEU A 24 -3.96 -5.11 -0.88
N ALA A 25 -4.71 -4.70 -1.91
CA ALA A 25 -6.14 -4.46 -1.80
C ALA A 25 -6.92 -5.74 -1.51
N GLU A 26 -6.58 -6.85 -2.17
CA GLU A 26 -7.15 -8.18 -1.85
C GLU A 26 -6.90 -8.53 -0.39
N TYR A 27 -5.67 -8.34 0.10
CA TYR A 27 -5.33 -8.64 1.48
C TYR A 27 -6.06 -7.73 2.48
N ALA A 28 -6.25 -6.44 2.15
CA ALA A 28 -7.03 -5.52 2.96
C ALA A 28 -8.48 -5.97 3.09
N LEU A 29 -9.09 -6.44 2.00
CA LEU A 29 -10.45 -6.98 2.01
C LEU A 29 -10.55 -8.25 2.88
N ASP A 30 -9.56 -9.13 2.82
CA ASP A 30 -9.53 -10.37 3.62
C ASP A 30 -9.54 -10.09 5.13
N VAL A 31 -8.95 -8.98 5.56
CA VAL A 31 -8.93 -8.54 6.96
C VAL A 31 -10.01 -7.51 7.28
N ALA A 32 -11.00 -7.35 6.40
CA ALA A 32 -12.14 -6.45 6.54
C ALA A 32 -11.77 -4.96 6.69
N LEU A 33 -10.69 -4.53 6.03
CA LEU A 33 -10.28 -3.12 5.91
C LEU A 33 -10.63 -2.59 4.53
N ASP A 34 -10.94 -1.29 4.44
CA ASP A 34 -11.16 -0.60 3.16
C ASP A 34 -9.83 -0.29 2.48
N PRO A 35 -9.50 -0.91 1.32
CA PRO A 35 -8.25 -0.67 0.60
C PRO A 35 -7.99 0.81 0.32
N ALA A 36 -9.02 1.60 0.04
CA ALA A 36 -8.88 3.03 -0.27
C ALA A 36 -8.48 3.87 0.95
N GLN A 37 -8.71 3.36 2.17
CA GLN A 37 -8.31 4.00 3.42
C GLN A 37 -6.94 3.55 3.90
N VAL A 38 -6.49 2.35 3.52
CA VAL A 38 -5.25 1.74 4.05
C VAL A 38 -4.13 1.60 3.03
N ILE A 39 -4.38 1.85 1.74
CA ILE A 39 -3.36 1.83 0.68
C ILE A 39 -3.43 3.14 -0.09
N ARG A 40 -2.27 3.75 -0.35
CA ARG A 40 -2.18 4.94 -1.19
C ARG A 40 -0.86 4.99 -1.95
N PHE A 41 -0.89 5.73 -3.06
CA PHE A 41 0.32 6.17 -3.73
C PHE A 41 0.59 7.63 -3.37
N GLU A 42 1.86 7.96 -3.15
CA GLU A 42 2.33 9.32 -2.90
C GLU A 42 3.43 9.65 -3.90
N GLU A 43 3.33 10.81 -4.56
CA GLU A 43 4.38 11.28 -5.46
C GLU A 43 5.64 11.65 -4.66
N ALA A 44 6.79 11.18 -5.11
CA ALA A 44 8.10 11.48 -4.56
C ALA A 44 9.04 11.96 -5.67
N GLU A 45 10.22 12.49 -5.30
CA GLU A 45 11.17 13.10 -6.24
C GLU A 45 11.56 12.20 -7.44
N ASP A 46 11.49 10.87 -7.31
CA ASP A 46 11.85 9.90 -8.36
C ASP A 46 10.71 8.92 -8.69
N GLY A 47 9.46 9.38 -8.58
CA GLY A 47 8.28 8.62 -9.00
C GLY A 47 7.18 8.56 -7.93
N PHE A 48 6.77 7.35 -7.56
CA PHE A 48 5.64 7.08 -6.67
C PHE A 48 6.05 6.11 -5.55
N LEU A 49 5.64 6.43 -4.33
CA LEU A 49 5.76 5.57 -3.16
C LEU A 49 4.43 4.87 -2.93
N LEU A 50 4.46 3.55 -2.83
CA LEU A 50 3.33 2.76 -2.35
C LEU A 50 3.40 2.71 -0.84
N LEU A 51 2.39 3.29 -0.21
CA LEU A 51 2.29 3.44 1.23
C LEU A 51 1.08 2.67 1.73
N ILE A 52 1.23 2.00 2.88
CA ILE A 52 0.11 1.40 3.59
C ILE A 52 0.01 1.82 5.04
N ASP A 53 -1.20 1.78 5.60
CA ASP A 53 -1.41 2.11 7.01
C ASP A 53 -0.72 1.10 7.93
N LYS A 54 -0.18 1.56 9.07
CA LYS A 54 0.52 0.73 10.04
C LYS A 54 -0.33 -0.39 10.63
N ASP A 55 -1.61 -0.17 10.86
CA ASP A 55 -2.48 -1.21 11.39
C ASP A 55 -2.71 -2.29 10.34
N PHE A 56 -2.87 -1.90 9.07
CA PHE A 56 -2.88 -2.84 7.95
C PHE A 56 -1.56 -3.60 7.81
N TYR A 57 -0.42 -2.93 8.00
CA TYR A 57 0.90 -3.56 7.96
C TYR A 57 1.08 -4.66 9.03
N LYS A 58 0.51 -4.49 10.23
CA LYS A 58 0.55 -5.54 11.29
C LYS A 58 -0.16 -6.81 10.83
N PHE A 59 -1.37 -6.66 10.27
CA PHE A 59 -2.09 -7.78 9.67
C PHE A 59 -1.27 -8.43 8.57
N TYR A 60 -0.69 -7.62 7.67
CA TYR A 60 0.14 -8.10 6.56
C TYR A 60 1.37 -8.91 7.01
N GLN A 61 2.03 -8.52 8.11
CA GLN A 61 3.15 -9.29 8.66
C GLN A 61 2.71 -10.54 9.43
N GLY A 62 1.41 -10.72 9.69
CA GLY A 62 0.90 -11.79 10.54
C GLY A 62 1.30 -11.66 12.01
N ILE A 63 1.50 -10.43 12.49
CA ILE A 63 1.92 -10.10 13.87
C ILE A 63 0.74 -9.59 14.69
#